data_AF-A0A382GU31-F1
#
_entry.id   AF-A0A382GU31-F1
#
_cell.length_a   1.000
_cell.length_b   1.000
_cell.length_c   1.000
_cell.angle_alpha   90.00
_cell.angle_beta   90.00
_cell.angle_gamma   90.00
#
_symmetry.space_group_name_H-M   'P 1'
#
loop_
_entity.id
_entity.type
_entity.pdbx_description
1 polymer ?
#
loop_
_entity_poly.entity_id
_entity_poly.type
_entity_poly.pdbx_seq_one_letter_code
_entity_poly.pdbx_strand_id
1 'polypeptide(L)'
;MNFTIIILLLLVLLAALILFIILLLDQRRNPEKMTFLEAGNAVDPTTGGEEAPISIHESCKTGNMRDLNQWLSLGTDLNQKDENGYAPLHYACEYGHEDVIRKLLNRKAKVNLLTKATLLSPMACLVLGRLNDRLSEPELVRTIGVLRKAGGDINPTSEEAVPPIKAVITRGNLELLDFFMSLHVHIFVEDSDKRSMLHHIALNPNANSLAITEFLVEKGLEVNAQDSDGNTPLHLALSPFQRDVARHLIDSGADPEIKNWQGTSPHTMVQQDIINFLSHS
;
A
#
# COMPACT_ATOMS: atom_id res chain seq x y z
N MET A 1 -12.64 30.60 -23.03
CA MET A 1 -12.27 29.23 -22.61
C MET A 1 -11.20 28.74 -23.58
N ASN A 2 -9.96 28.67 -23.12
CA ASN A 2 -8.77 28.56 -23.98
C ASN A 2 -8.76 27.24 -24.76
N PHE A 3 -8.59 27.34 -26.09
CA PHE A 3 -8.43 26.21 -26.99
C PHE A 3 -7.35 25.21 -26.51
N THR A 4 -6.31 25.73 -25.86
CA THR A 4 -5.24 24.97 -25.21
C THR A 4 -5.71 24.06 -24.07
N ILE A 5 -6.68 24.50 -23.26
CA ILE A 5 -7.21 23.72 -22.12
C ILE A 5 -8.05 22.54 -22.64
N ILE A 6 -8.82 22.77 -23.71
CA ILE A 6 -9.62 21.72 -24.37
C ILE A 6 -8.70 20.64 -24.96
N ILE A 7 -7.59 21.05 -25.60
CA ILE A 7 -6.59 20.11 -26.12
C ILE A 7 -5.94 19.31 -24.98
N LEU A 8 -5.59 19.95 -23.86
CA LEU A 8 -4.99 19.26 -22.72
C LEU A 8 -5.94 18.22 -22.11
N LEU A 9 -7.22 18.58 -21.94
CA LEU A 9 -8.27 17.66 -21.45
C LEU A 9 -8.48 16.47 -22.40
N LEU A 10 -8.50 16.72 -23.71
CA LEU A 10 -8.59 15.66 -24.73
C LEU A 10 -7.38 14.73 -24.68
N LEU A 11 -6.17 15.26 -24.48
CA LEU A 11 -4.95 14.45 -24.35
C LEU A 11 -4.95 13.61 -23.07
N VAL A 12 -5.42 14.16 -21.94
CA VAL A 12 -5.55 13.43 -20.67
C VAL A 12 -6.60 12.32 -20.78
N LEU A 13 -7.75 12.60 -21.40
CA LEU A 13 -8.79 11.59 -21.65
C LEU A 13 -8.30 10.50 -22.60
N LEU A 14 -7.56 10.88 -23.65
CA LEU A 14 -6.96 9.92 -24.59
C LEU A 14 -5.92 9.04 -23.87
N ALA A 15 -5.07 9.62 -23.02
CA ALA A 15 -4.09 8.88 -22.23
C ALA A 15 -4.76 7.93 -21.22
N ALA A 16 -5.83 8.37 -20.54
CA ALA A 16 -6.62 7.53 -19.63
C ALA A 16 -7.34 6.39 -20.37
N LEU A 17 -7.87 6.65 -21.58
CA LEU A 17 -8.48 5.65 -22.43
C LEU A 17 -7.45 4.62 -22.93
N ILE A 18 -6.25 5.08 -23.33
CA ILE A 18 -5.15 4.20 -23.72
C ILE A 18 -4.69 3.35 -22.53
N LEU A 19 -4.54 3.93 -21.33
CA LEU A 19 -4.20 3.19 -20.11
C LEU A 19 -5.28 2.17 -19.76
N PHE A 20 -6.55 2.54 -19.85
CA PHE A 20 -7.67 1.64 -19.63
C PHE A 20 -7.74 0.52 -20.67
N ILE A 21 -7.45 0.80 -21.95
CA ILE A 21 -7.32 -0.22 -23.00
C ILE A 21 -6.10 -1.11 -22.75
N ILE A 22 -4.97 -0.57 -22.29
CA ILE A 22 -3.80 -1.37 -21.90
C ILE A 22 -4.15 -2.29 -20.73
N LEU A 23 -4.85 -1.80 -19.70
CA LEU A 23 -5.32 -2.62 -18.57
C LEU A 23 -6.34 -3.67 -19.02
N LEU A 24 -7.25 -3.34 -19.94
CA LEU A 24 -8.21 -4.31 -20.50
C LEU A 24 -7.55 -5.32 -21.45
N LEU A 25 -6.50 -4.91 -22.17
CA LEU A 25 -5.70 -5.80 -23.03
C LEU A 25 -4.74 -6.65 -22.20
N ASP A 26 -4.24 -6.17 -21.07
CA ASP A 26 -3.45 -6.93 -20.08
C ASP A 26 -4.31 -8.05 -19.46
N GLN A 27 -5.59 -7.77 -19.17
CA GLN A 27 -6.57 -8.79 -18.79
C GLN A 27 -6.92 -9.79 -19.91
N ARG A 28 -6.52 -9.54 -21.17
CA ARG A 28 -6.82 -10.40 -22.34
C ARG A 28 -5.59 -10.93 -23.09
N ARG A 29 -4.36 -10.61 -22.68
CA ARG A 29 -3.16 -10.86 -23.49
C ARG A 29 -2.00 -11.41 -22.65
N ASN A 30 -2.05 -12.71 -22.35
CA ASN A 30 -1.17 -13.67 -23.03
C ASN A 30 -1.29 -15.08 -22.46
N PRO A 31 -1.64 -16.08 -23.29
CA PRO A 31 -1.07 -17.39 -23.17
C PRO A 31 0.37 -17.35 -23.71
N GLU A 32 1.32 -17.92 -22.97
CA GLU A 32 2.46 -18.72 -23.44
C GLU A 32 3.81 -18.47 -22.74
N LYS A 33 4.42 -19.63 -22.42
CA LYS A 33 5.85 -19.93 -22.29
C LYS A 33 6.51 -19.65 -20.95
N MET A 34 6.35 -20.62 -20.05
CA MET A 34 7.42 -20.99 -19.13
C MET A 34 7.82 -22.44 -19.41
N THR A 35 9.09 -22.61 -19.76
CA THR A 35 9.74 -23.85 -20.16
C THR A 35 9.57 -24.95 -19.13
N PHE A 36 9.02 -26.09 -19.56
CA PHE A 36 9.12 -27.36 -18.86
C PHE A 36 10.61 -27.64 -18.59
N LEU A 37 11.00 -27.67 -17.32
CA LEU A 37 12.20 -28.41 -16.93
C LEU A 37 11.80 -29.89 -16.97
N GLU A 38 12.35 -30.57 -17.97
CA GLU A 38 12.29 -32.01 -18.15
C GLU A 38 12.71 -32.73 -16.87
N ALA A 39 11.76 -33.42 -16.24
CA ALA A 39 12.05 -34.59 -15.43
C ALA A 39 11.08 -35.68 -15.90
N GLY A 40 11.63 -36.67 -16.58
CA GLY A 40 10.91 -37.63 -17.38
C GLY A 40 9.76 -38.33 -16.66
N ASN A 41 8.60 -38.34 -17.33
CA ASN A 41 7.82 -39.54 -17.58
C ASN A 41 6.86 -39.23 -18.73
N ALA A 42 6.89 -40.07 -19.76
CA ALA A 42 5.99 -39.98 -20.90
C ALA A 42 4.54 -40.15 -20.43
N VAL A 43 3.71 -39.15 -20.68
CA VAL A 43 2.24 -39.27 -20.62
C VAL A 43 1.71 -38.86 -21.99
N ASP A 44 0.93 -39.77 -22.56
CA ASP A 44 0.37 -39.85 -23.92
C ASP A 44 -0.52 -38.64 -24.28
N PRO A 45 -0.39 -38.00 -25.47
CA PRO A 45 -1.10 -36.78 -25.79
C PRO A 45 -2.45 -37.05 -26.47
N THR A 46 -3.46 -37.48 -25.70
CA THR A 46 -4.86 -37.44 -26.19
C THR A 46 -5.89 -37.20 -25.09
N THR A 47 -5.94 -36.00 -24.51
CA THR A 47 -7.20 -35.43 -23.94
C THR A 47 -7.13 -33.91 -23.93
N GLY A 48 -8.24 -33.27 -24.24
CA GLY A 48 -8.34 -31.88 -24.72
C GLY A 48 -8.03 -30.77 -23.71
N GLY A 49 -7.62 -29.63 -24.28
CA GLY A 49 -7.78 -28.28 -23.71
C GLY A 49 -7.20 -28.09 -22.31
N GLU A 50 -5.90 -28.28 -22.12
CA GLU A 50 -5.26 -27.89 -20.87
C GLU A 50 -5.11 -26.36 -20.83
N GLU A 51 -6.05 -25.69 -20.15
CA GLU A 51 -5.79 -24.36 -19.59
C GLU A 51 -4.49 -24.44 -18.77
N ALA A 52 -3.59 -23.48 -18.96
CA ALA A 52 -2.32 -23.46 -18.24
C ALA A 52 -2.56 -23.58 -16.72
N PRO A 53 -1.76 -24.38 -15.99
CA PRO A 53 -1.99 -24.61 -14.56
C PRO A 53 -1.99 -23.28 -13.80
N ILE A 54 -3.01 -23.07 -12.95
CA ILE A 54 -3.15 -21.89 -12.09
C ILE A 54 -1.86 -21.72 -11.28
N SER A 55 -1.22 -20.56 -11.35
CA SER A 55 0.05 -20.31 -10.66
C SER A 55 -0.09 -20.40 -9.13
N ILE A 56 1.01 -20.68 -8.42
CA ILE A 56 1.01 -20.69 -6.95
C ILE A 56 0.59 -19.32 -6.38
N HIS A 57 0.94 -18.22 -7.04
CA HIS A 57 0.51 -16.86 -6.69
C HIS A 57 -1.01 -16.73 -6.75
N GLU A 58 -1.63 -17.17 -7.84
CA GLU A 58 -3.09 -17.12 -8.01
C GLU A 58 -3.81 -18.09 -7.05
N SER A 59 -3.24 -19.27 -6.79
CA SER A 59 -3.76 -20.17 -5.74
C SER A 59 -3.76 -19.50 -4.36
N CYS A 60 -2.70 -18.74 -4.03
CA CYS A 60 -2.62 -18.02 -2.76
C CYS A 60 -3.57 -16.82 -2.69
N LYS A 61 -3.74 -16.09 -3.79
CA LYS A 61 -4.66 -14.97 -3.94
C LYS A 61 -6.13 -15.38 -3.83
N THR A 62 -6.48 -16.55 -4.36
CA THR A 62 -7.86 -17.07 -4.35
C THR A 62 -8.19 -17.90 -3.11
N GLY A 63 -7.18 -18.32 -2.35
CA GLY A 63 -7.36 -19.24 -1.22
C GLY A 63 -7.55 -20.70 -1.65
N ASN A 64 -7.20 -21.06 -2.88
CA ASN A 64 -7.38 -22.42 -3.39
C ASN A 64 -6.35 -23.39 -2.79
N MET A 65 -6.71 -23.99 -1.65
CA MET A 65 -5.88 -24.94 -0.92
C MET A 65 -5.57 -26.22 -1.71
N ARG A 66 -6.41 -26.63 -2.67
CA ARG A 66 -6.16 -27.83 -3.48
C ARG A 66 -4.94 -27.61 -4.37
N ASP A 67 -4.95 -26.53 -5.14
CA ASP A 67 -3.88 -26.22 -6.09
C ASP A 67 -2.60 -25.82 -5.35
N LEU A 68 -2.74 -25.09 -4.24
CA LEU A 68 -1.60 -24.81 -3.37
C LEU A 68 -0.92 -26.10 -2.88
N ASN A 69 -1.68 -27.10 -2.42
CA ASN A 69 -1.09 -28.36 -1.97
C ASN A 69 -0.38 -29.12 -3.10
N GLN A 70 -0.87 -29.01 -4.34
CA GLN A 70 -0.21 -29.57 -5.52
C GLN A 70 1.11 -28.86 -5.81
N TRP A 71 1.16 -27.53 -5.81
CA TRP A 71 2.43 -26.80 -5.95
C TRP A 71 3.43 -27.11 -4.84
N LEU A 72 2.95 -27.24 -3.59
CA LEU A 72 3.79 -27.58 -2.45
C LEU A 72 4.38 -29.01 -2.53
N SER A 73 3.71 -29.96 -3.22
CA SER A 73 4.27 -31.31 -3.40
C SER A 73 5.36 -31.35 -4.46
N LEU A 74 5.36 -30.40 -5.40
CA LEU A 74 6.36 -30.25 -6.45
C LEU A 74 7.64 -29.54 -5.98
N GLY A 75 7.68 -29.07 -4.73
CA GLY A 75 8.88 -28.40 -4.18
C GLY A 75 9.13 -27.00 -4.73
N THR A 76 8.08 -26.31 -5.19
CA THR A 76 8.15 -24.94 -5.72
C THR A 76 8.79 -23.95 -4.74
N ASP A 77 9.58 -23.01 -5.26
CA ASP A 77 10.14 -21.93 -4.44
C ASP A 77 9.05 -20.93 -4.00
N LEU A 78 8.76 -20.94 -2.69
CA LEU A 78 7.73 -20.09 -2.08
C LEU A 78 8.13 -18.61 -1.97
N ASN A 79 9.35 -18.28 -2.37
CA ASN A 79 9.90 -16.93 -2.30
C ASN A 79 10.03 -16.27 -3.67
N GLN A 80 9.74 -17.02 -4.74
CA GLN A 80 9.81 -16.50 -6.10
C GLN A 80 8.77 -15.40 -6.27
N LYS A 81 9.25 -14.22 -6.68
CA LYS A 81 8.40 -13.09 -7.00
C LYS A 81 7.89 -13.21 -8.44
N ASP A 82 6.65 -12.80 -8.64
CA ASP A 82 6.08 -12.62 -9.98
C ASP A 82 6.59 -11.33 -10.65
N GLU A 83 6.03 -10.99 -11.81
CA GLU A 83 6.37 -9.79 -12.58
C GLU A 83 6.05 -8.49 -11.83
N ASN A 84 5.05 -8.51 -10.95
CA ASN A 84 4.69 -7.38 -10.08
C ASN A 84 5.61 -7.27 -8.86
N GLY A 85 6.49 -8.25 -8.65
CA GLY A 85 7.40 -8.31 -7.51
C GLY A 85 6.78 -8.91 -6.24
N TYR A 86 5.64 -9.60 -6.35
CA TYR A 86 4.93 -10.23 -5.25
C TYR A 86 5.33 -11.71 -5.15
N ALA A 87 5.76 -12.12 -3.97
CA ALA A 87 5.87 -13.54 -3.61
C ALA A 87 4.50 -14.10 -3.16
N PRO A 88 4.27 -15.43 -3.22
CA PRO A 88 2.97 -16.05 -2.88
C PRO A 88 2.41 -15.64 -1.51
N LEU A 89 3.27 -15.44 -0.51
CA LEU A 89 2.86 -15.01 0.83
C LEU A 89 2.24 -13.60 0.85
N HIS A 90 2.65 -12.69 -0.04
CA HIS A 90 2.03 -11.36 -0.15
C HIS A 90 0.57 -11.48 -0.55
N TYR A 91 0.27 -12.28 -1.58
CA TYR A 91 -1.10 -12.51 -2.04
C TYR A 91 -1.97 -13.18 -0.98
N ALA A 92 -1.44 -14.21 -0.31
CA ALA A 92 -2.16 -14.85 0.80
C ALA A 92 -2.52 -13.85 1.90
N CYS A 93 -1.59 -12.94 2.23
CA CYS A 93 -1.79 -11.89 3.23
C CYS A 93 -2.77 -10.82 2.75
N GLU A 94 -2.57 -10.27 1.56
CA GLU A 94 -3.41 -9.22 0.98
C GLU A 94 -4.88 -9.64 0.88
N TYR A 95 -5.13 -10.90 0.49
CA TYR A 95 -6.49 -11.43 0.37
C TYR A 95 -7.00 -12.09 1.65
N GLY A 96 -6.19 -12.15 2.69
CA GLY A 96 -6.59 -12.59 4.03
C GLY A 96 -6.84 -14.09 4.17
N HIS A 97 -6.16 -14.93 3.40
CA HIS A 97 -6.32 -16.38 3.46
C HIS A 97 -5.46 -16.97 4.59
N GLU A 98 -5.94 -16.92 5.84
CA GLU A 98 -5.18 -17.33 7.05
C GLU A 98 -4.65 -18.78 6.95
N ASP A 99 -5.44 -19.69 6.41
CA ASP A 99 -5.08 -21.10 6.19
C ASP A 99 -3.91 -21.25 5.20
N VAL A 100 -3.95 -20.52 4.08
CA VAL A 100 -2.86 -20.43 3.11
C VAL A 100 -1.61 -19.82 3.76
N ILE A 101 -1.76 -18.71 4.49
CA ILE A 101 -0.64 -18.03 5.20
C ILE A 101 0.06 -19.03 6.13
N ARG A 102 -0.71 -19.71 6.99
CA ARG A 102 -0.17 -20.72 7.91
C ARG A 102 0.54 -21.84 7.16
N LYS A 103 -0.03 -22.31 6.06
CA LYS A 103 0.57 -23.38 5.25
C LYS A 103 1.92 -22.97 4.65
N LEU A 104 2.01 -21.77 4.08
CA LEU A 104 3.24 -21.22 3.52
C LEU A 104 4.32 -21.03 4.59
N LEU A 105 3.96 -20.47 5.76
CA LEU A 105 4.90 -20.26 6.86
C LEU A 105 5.39 -21.57 7.47
N ASN A 106 4.54 -22.60 7.58
CA ASN A 106 4.95 -23.94 8.00
C ASN A 106 5.96 -24.58 7.02
N ARG A 107 5.95 -24.15 5.75
CA ARG A 107 6.93 -24.52 4.73
C ARG A 107 8.11 -23.55 4.63
N LYS A 108 8.30 -22.69 5.65
CA LYS A 108 9.41 -21.73 5.77
C LYS A 108 9.47 -20.68 4.66
N ALA A 109 8.32 -20.27 4.12
CA ALA A 109 8.25 -19.08 3.27
C ALA A 109 8.82 -17.86 4.03
N LYS A 110 9.62 -17.02 3.35
CA LYS A 110 10.23 -15.84 3.97
C LYS A 110 9.16 -14.80 4.28
N VAL A 111 8.99 -14.52 5.57
CA VAL A 111 7.91 -13.66 6.10
C VAL A 111 8.14 -12.15 5.89
N ASN A 112 9.38 -11.74 5.61
CA ASN A 112 9.78 -10.32 5.48
C ASN A 112 10.22 -9.94 4.05
N LEU A 113 9.83 -10.70 3.03
CA LEU A 113 10.08 -10.26 1.64
C LEU A 113 9.36 -8.95 1.38
N LEU A 114 9.97 -8.02 0.65
CA LEU A 114 9.32 -6.77 0.26
C LEU A 114 8.82 -6.87 -1.18
N THR A 115 7.68 -6.26 -1.52
CA THR A 115 7.28 -6.06 -2.93
C THR A 115 8.30 -5.19 -3.66
N LYS A 116 8.37 -5.28 -5.00
CA LYS A 116 9.37 -4.51 -5.77
C LYS A 116 9.05 -3.01 -5.85
N ALA A 117 7.78 -2.66 -6.08
CA ALA A 117 7.39 -1.28 -6.37
C ALA A 117 7.08 -0.46 -5.10
N THR A 118 6.39 -1.08 -4.15
CA THR A 118 5.84 -0.38 -2.97
C THR A 118 6.54 -0.76 -1.66
N LEU A 119 7.51 -1.68 -1.73
CA LEU A 119 8.33 -2.12 -0.60
C LEU A 119 7.49 -2.59 0.60
N LEU A 120 6.37 -3.25 0.30
CA LEU A 120 5.44 -3.80 1.28
C LEU A 120 5.87 -5.18 1.71
N SER A 121 5.93 -5.42 3.03
CA SER A 121 6.03 -6.78 3.57
C SER A 121 4.68 -7.52 3.48
N PRO A 122 4.63 -8.85 3.59
CA PRO A 122 3.38 -9.58 3.74
C PRO A 122 2.48 -9.05 4.86
N MET A 123 3.06 -8.61 5.99
CA MET A 123 2.27 -8.00 7.08
C MET A 123 1.67 -6.65 6.66
N ALA A 124 2.42 -5.81 5.93
CA ALA A 124 1.88 -4.57 5.39
C ALA A 124 0.77 -4.85 4.35
N CYS A 125 0.96 -5.84 3.47
CA CYS A 125 -0.07 -6.31 2.54
C CYS A 125 -1.34 -6.78 3.26
N LEU A 126 -1.22 -7.52 4.37
CA LEU A 126 -2.37 -7.96 5.18
C LEU A 126 -3.19 -6.77 5.70
N VAL A 127 -2.52 -5.74 6.22
CA VAL A 127 -3.18 -4.53 6.72
C VAL A 127 -3.81 -3.74 5.57
N LEU A 128 -3.09 -3.60 4.44
CA LEU A 128 -3.55 -2.85 3.26
C LEU A 128 -4.60 -3.58 2.42
N GLY A 129 -4.67 -4.90 2.45
CA GLY A 129 -5.45 -5.72 1.51
C GLY A 129 -6.93 -5.88 1.86
N ARG A 130 -7.41 -5.27 2.95
CA ARG A 130 -8.83 -5.25 3.36
C ARG A 130 -9.73 -4.43 2.43
N LEU A 131 -9.67 -4.66 1.12
CA LEU A 131 -10.59 -4.07 0.14
C LEU A 131 -11.94 -4.80 0.09
N ASN A 132 -12.07 -5.98 0.72
CA ASN A 132 -13.22 -6.86 0.54
C ASN A 132 -13.89 -7.37 1.84
N ASP A 133 -13.64 -6.77 3.01
CA ASP A 133 -14.21 -7.20 4.31
C ASP A 133 -14.06 -8.70 4.66
N ARG A 134 -13.12 -9.40 4.01
CA ARG A 134 -12.97 -10.86 4.15
C ARG A 134 -12.42 -11.29 5.51
N LEU A 135 -11.65 -10.43 6.17
CA LEU A 135 -11.15 -10.65 7.51
C LEU A 135 -11.89 -9.74 8.48
N SER A 136 -12.54 -10.34 9.46
CA SER A 136 -12.97 -9.62 10.67
C SER A 136 -11.75 -9.14 11.47
N GLU A 137 -11.93 -8.12 12.31
CA GLU A 137 -10.85 -7.61 13.18
C GLU A 137 -10.16 -8.72 14.01
N PRO A 138 -10.90 -9.66 14.65
CA PRO A 138 -10.27 -10.76 15.37
C PRO A 138 -9.39 -11.66 14.50
N GLU A 139 -9.76 -11.87 13.23
CA GLU A 139 -8.99 -12.69 12.29
C GLU A 139 -7.74 -11.94 11.81
N LEU A 140 -7.84 -10.62 11.60
CA LEU A 140 -6.69 -9.77 11.29
C LEU A 140 -5.66 -9.81 12.42
N VAL A 141 -6.09 -9.54 13.66
CA VAL A 141 -5.23 -9.57 14.86
C VAL A 141 -4.57 -10.94 15.04
N ARG A 142 -5.34 -12.02 14.86
CA ARG A 142 -4.81 -13.40 14.91
C ARG A 142 -3.76 -13.63 13.84
N THR A 143 -4.01 -13.20 12.60
CA THR A 143 -3.11 -13.38 11.47
C THR A 143 -1.81 -12.56 11.63
N ILE A 144 -1.89 -11.36 12.18
CA ILE A 144 -0.70 -10.57 12.60
C ILE A 144 0.11 -11.38 13.61
N GLY A 145 -0.55 -12.00 14.60
CA GLY A 145 0.12 -12.89 15.57
C GLY A 145 0.82 -14.08 14.93
N VAL A 146 0.23 -14.68 13.88
CA VAL A 146 0.84 -15.76 13.10
C VAL A 146 2.10 -15.30 12.39
N LEU A 147 2.03 -14.15 11.70
CA LEU A 147 3.19 -13.58 10.99
C LEU A 147 4.32 -13.25 11.97
N ARG A 148 4.03 -12.60 13.10
CA ARG A 148 5.03 -12.28 14.14
C ARG A 148 5.69 -13.52 14.70
N LYS A 149 4.92 -14.58 14.99
CA LYS A 149 5.49 -15.86 15.47
C LYS A 149 6.43 -16.51 14.45
N ALA A 150 6.21 -16.26 13.16
CA ALA A 150 7.10 -16.72 12.09
C ALA A 150 8.33 -15.79 11.86
N GLY A 151 8.50 -14.74 12.68
CA GLY A 151 9.59 -13.76 12.55
C GLY A 151 9.22 -12.52 11.72
N GLY A 152 7.93 -12.30 11.47
CA GLY A 152 7.42 -11.13 10.77
C GLY A 152 7.74 -9.85 11.54
N ASP A 153 8.46 -8.94 10.89
CA ASP A 153 8.87 -7.68 11.50
C ASP A 153 7.74 -6.65 11.46
N ILE A 154 7.35 -6.16 12.63
CA ILE A 154 6.34 -5.12 12.80
C ILE A 154 6.97 -3.71 12.73
N ASN A 155 8.28 -3.62 12.92
CA ASN A 155 9.08 -2.40 12.96
C ASN A 155 10.28 -2.55 12.02
N PRO A 156 10.05 -2.68 10.71
CA PRO A 156 11.16 -2.87 9.79
C PRO A 156 12.14 -1.70 9.86
N THR A 157 13.43 -2.02 9.90
CA THR A 157 14.51 -1.05 10.12
C THR A 157 15.16 -0.57 8.82
N SER A 158 14.86 -1.18 7.69
CA SER A 158 15.33 -0.69 6.39
C SER A 158 14.54 0.55 5.98
N GLU A 159 15.26 1.60 5.57
CA GLU A 159 14.68 2.85 5.04
C GLU A 159 13.67 2.62 3.89
N GLU A 160 13.83 1.50 3.19
CA GLU A 160 12.96 1.07 2.10
C GLU A 160 11.61 0.49 2.57
N ALA A 161 11.56 -0.18 3.70
CA ALA A 161 10.38 -0.97 4.07
C ALA A 161 9.31 -0.10 4.71
N VAL A 162 8.09 -0.19 4.19
CA VAL A 162 6.95 0.49 4.77
C VAL A 162 6.56 -0.20 6.09
N PRO A 163 6.61 0.50 7.24
CA PRO A 163 6.23 -0.08 8.51
C PRO A 163 4.71 -0.32 8.50
N PRO A 164 4.22 -1.51 8.93
CA PRO A 164 2.79 -1.83 8.83
C PRO A 164 1.85 -0.82 9.51
N ILE A 165 2.32 -0.06 10.50
CA ILE A 165 1.54 1.02 11.14
C ILE A 165 1.20 2.17 10.19
N LYS A 166 2.04 2.45 9.19
CA LYS A 166 1.72 3.42 8.14
C LYS A 166 0.46 3.00 7.40
N ALA A 167 0.32 1.70 7.09
CA ALA A 167 -0.89 1.17 6.47
C ALA A 167 -2.14 1.30 7.36
N VAL A 168 -1.99 1.11 8.67
CA VAL A 168 -3.08 1.31 9.65
C VAL A 168 -3.54 2.78 9.63
N ILE A 169 -2.59 3.71 9.68
CA ILE A 169 -2.81 5.16 9.62
C ILE A 169 -3.48 5.57 8.31
N THR A 170 -2.96 5.12 7.17
CA THR A 170 -3.52 5.43 5.84
C THR A 170 -4.95 4.93 5.70
N ARG A 171 -5.30 3.78 6.29
CA ARG A 171 -6.67 3.25 6.26
C ARG A 171 -7.62 3.93 7.23
N GLY A 172 -7.11 4.63 8.24
CA GLY A 172 -7.97 5.28 9.21
C GLY A 172 -8.53 4.35 10.28
N ASN A 173 -7.97 3.14 10.49
CA ASN A 173 -8.55 2.19 11.45
C ASN A 173 -8.05 2.48 12.88
N LEU A 174 -8.86 3.20 13.66
CA LEU A 174 -8.51 3.63 15.02
C LEU A 174 -8.36 2.45 16.00
N GLU A 175 -9.21 1.43 15.91
CA GLU A 175 -9.10 0.24 16.78
C GLU A 175 -7.79 -0.52 16.51
N LEU A 176 -7.45 -0.69 15.24
CA LEU A 176 -6.20 -1.32 14.85
C LEU A 176 -4.99 -0.44 15.18
N LEU A 177 -5.13 0.89 15.14
CA LEU A 177 -4.11 1.83 15.60
C LEU A 177 -3.82 1.60 17.08
N ASP A 178 -4.85 1.60 17.93
CA ASP A 178 -4.71 1.31 19.37
C ASP A 178 -4.04 -0.05 19.62
N PHE A 179 -4.45 -1.08 18.87
CA PHE A 179 -3.81 -2.38 18.94
C PHE A 179 -2.32 -2.32 18.57
N PHE A 180 -1.94 -1.71 17.45
CA PHE A 180 -0.54 -1.59 17.05
C PHE A 180 0.29 -0.80 18.07
N MET A 181 -0.29 0.24 18.67
CA MET A 181 0.37 1.00 19.74
C MET A 181 0.66 0.14 20.98
N SER A 182 -0.22 -0.82 21.30
CA SER A 182 0.04 -1.80 22.37
C SER A 182 1.22 -2.74 22.07
N LEU A 183 1.64 -2.84 20.79
CA LEU A 183 2.74 -3.70 20.35
C LEU A 183 4.11 -3.02 20.35
N HIS A 184 4.25 -1.81 20.92
CA HIS A 184 5.50 -1.04 20.96
C HIS A 184 6.07 -0.73 19.57
N VAL A 185 5.19 -0.27 18.69
CA VAL A 185 5.53 0.09 17.31
C VAL A 185 6.24 1.45 17.23
N HIS A 186 7.19 1.59 16.31
CA HIS A 186 7.89 2.85 16.08
C HIS A 186 7.12 3.75 15.12
N ILE A 187 6.64 4.90 15.61
CA ILE A 187 5.86 5.88 14.83
C ILE A 187 6.67 7.12 14.39
N PHE A 188 7.87 7.30 14.94
CA PHE A 188 8.79 8.40 14.60
C PHE A 188 9.69 8.09 13.41
N VAL A 189 9.24 7.18 12.55
CA VAL A 189 9.96 6.76 11.36
C VAL A 189 9.60 7.66 10.19
N GLU A 190 10.59 7.92 9.35
CA GLU A 190 10.45 8.66 8.10
C GLU A 190 10.63 7.69 6.93
N ASP A 191 9.93 7.93 5.82
CA ASP A 191 10.19 7.20 4.58
C ASP A 191 11.35 7.80 3.77
N SER A 192 11.63 7.24 2.60
CA SER A 192 12.70 7.72 1.71
C SER A 192 12.56 9.19 1.28
N ASP A 193 11.35 9.74 1.34
CA ASP A 193 11.06 11.14 1.04
C ASP A 193 11.10 12.00 2.32
N LYS A 194 11.64 11.49 3.44
CA LYS A 194 11.65 12.15 4.77
C LYS A 194 10.25 12.46 5.31
N ARG A 195 9.23 11.73 4.86
CA ARG A 195 7.86 11.95 5.31
C ARG A 195 7.61 11.24 6.63
N SER A 196 7.22 12.01 7.65
CA SER A 196 6.67 11.48 8.90
C SER A 196 5.22 10.99 8.73
N MET A 197 4.66 10.33 9.75
CA MET A 197 3.25 9.92 9.73
C MET A 197 2.28 11.11 9.58
N LEU A 198 2.63 12.30 10.07
CA LEU A 198 1.85 13.51 9.87
C LEU A 198 1.78 13.92 8.39
N HIS A 199 2.88 13.78 7.65
CA HIS A 199 2.87 14.00 6.20
C HIS A 199 1.96 12.99 5.49
N HIS A 200 2.01 11.73 5.90
CA HIS A 200 1.21 10.69 5.26
C HIS A 200 -0.29 10.87 5.44
N ILE A 201 -0.75 11.20 6.65
CA ILE A 201 -2.18 11.43 6.89
C ILE A 201 -2.67 12.70 6.19
N ALA A 202 -1.83 13.75 6.11
CA ALA A 202 -2.13 14.97 5.38
C ALA A 202 -2.15 14.76 3.85
N LEU A 203 -1.26 13.92 3.31
CA LEU A 203 -1.20 13.63 1.88
C LEU A 203 -2.33 12.71 1.41
N ASN A 204 -2.70 11.72 2.22
CA ASN A 204 -3.70 10.71 1.90
C ASN A 204 -4.79 10.67 2.99
N PRO A 205 -5.72 11.64 3.00
CA PRO A 205 -6.74 11.71 4.02
C PRO A 205 -7.73 10.54 3.90
N ASN A 206 -8.19 10.09 5.05
CA ASN A 206 -9.31 9.18 5.24
C ASN A 206 -10.36 9.75 6.21
N ALA A 207 -11.42 9.00 6.48
CA ALA A 207 -12.53 9.43 7.34
C ALA A 207 -12.12 9.82 8.78
N ASN A 208 -10.98 9.32 9.26
CA ASN A 208 -10.47 9.54 10.61
C ASN A 208 -9.21 10.41 10.65
N SER A 209 -8.93 11.18 9.59
CA SER A 209 -7.71 11.99 9.48
C SER A 209 -7.51 12.94 10.64
N LEU A 210 -8.58 13.59 11.12
CA LEU A 210 -8.50 14.51 12.27
C LEU A 210 -8.06 13.77 13.53
N ALA A 211 -8.79 12.72 13.92
CA ALA A 211 -8.50 11.93 15.12
C ALA A 211 -7.09 11.32 15.09
N ILE A 212 -6.63 10.86 13.92
CA ILE A 212 -5.27 10.33 13.76
C ILE A 212 -4.23 11.45 13.86
N THR A 213 -4.50 12.62 13.27
CA THR A 213 -3.59 13.77 13.38
C THR A 213 -3.46 14.21 14.83
N GLU A 214 -4.58 14.37 15.55
CA GLU A 214 -4.62 14.66 16.99
C GLU A 214 -3.77 13.66 17.77
N PHE A 215 -4.02 12.37 17.57
CA PHE A 215 -3.26 11.30 18.20
C PHE A 215 -1.75 11.41 17.93
N LEU A 216 -1.34 11.63 16.67
CA LEU A 216 0.07 11.71 16.29
C LEU A 216 0.75 12.95 16.91
N VAL A 217 0.07 14.09 16.94
CA VAL A 217 0.55 15.31 17.61
C VAL A 217 0.69 15.08 19.12
N GLU A 218 -0.30 14.45 19.77
CA GLU A 218 -0.23 14.08 21.19
C GLU A 218 0.92 13.13 21.51
N LYS A 219 1.31 12.26 20.58
CA LYS A 219 2.51 11.42 20.70
C LYS A 219 3.82 12.19 20.51
N GLY A 220 3.77 13.47 20.13
CA GLY A 220 4.93 14.35 19.99
C GLY A 220 5.62 14.27 18.64
N LEU A 221 4.89 13.90 17.57
CA LEU A 221 5.44 14.01 16.22
C LEU A 221 5.67 15.49 15.87
N GLU A 222 6.81 15.78 15.23
CA GLU A 222 7.20 17.15 14.86
C GLU A 222 6.25 17.70 13.79
N VAL A 223 5.49 18.75 14.17
CA VAL A 223 4.44 19.37 13.36
C VAL A 223 5.01 20.17 12.19
N ASN A 224 6.24 20.68 12.32
CA ASN A 224 6.92 21.49 11.32
C ASN A 224 8.03 20.73 10.57
N ALA A 225 8.07 19.40 10.68
CA ALA A 225 9.02 18.58 9.94
C ALA A 225 8.86 18.83 8.44
N GLN A 226 9.97 18.89 7.71
CA GLN A 226 9.97 19.11 6.26
C GLN A 226 10.35 17.82 5.55
N ASP A 227 9.53 17.40 4.59
CA ASP A 227 9.85 16.31 3.68
C ASP A 227 10.94 16.69 2.68
N SER A 228 11.25 15.79 1.75
CA SER A 228 12.27 15.97 0.72
C SER A 228 11.88 16.95 -0.38
N ASP A 229 10.72 17.59 -0.32
CA ASP A 229 10.39 18.76 -1.16
C ASP A 229 10.36 20.05 -0.33
N GLY A 230 10.68 19.97 0.96
CA GLY A 230 10.55 21.04 1.93
C GLY A 230 9.12 21.26 2.41
N ASN A 231 8.16 20.41 2.05
CA ASN A 231 6.78 20.55 2.49
C ASN A 231 6.66 20.11 3.95
N THR A 232 5.90 20.87 4.73
CA THR A 232 5.44 20.46 6.06
C THR A 232 4.12 19.70 5.96
N PRO A 233 3.66 18.97 7.00
CA PRO A 233 2.33 18.39 7.03
C PRO A 233 1.22 19.41 6.70
N LEU A 234 1.39 20.66 7.14
CA LEU A 234 0.45 21.74 6.83
C LEU A 234 0.39 22.05 5.33
N HIS A 235 1.51 22.02 4.58
CA HIS A 235 1.47 22.20 3.12
C HIS A 235 0.55 21.17 2.45
N LEU A 236 0.60 19.92 2.93
CA LEU A 236 -0.15 18.79 2.35
C LEU A 236 -1.62 18.77 2.80
N ALA A 237 -1.93 19.36 3.96
CA ALA A 237 -3.27 19.40 4.55
C ALA A 237 -4.19 20.50 3.97
N LEU A 238 -3.71 21.36 3.07
CA LEU A 238 -4.49 22.48 2.52
C LEU A 238 -5.54 22.09 1.46
N SER A 239 -5.85 20.81 1.30
CA SER A 239 -6.94 20.41 0.40
C SER A 239 -8.32 20.84 0.95
N PRO A 240 -9.32 21.14 0.10
CA PRO A 240 -10.64 21.60 0.55
C PRO A 240 -11.34 20.69 1.56
N PHE A 241 -10.98 19.40 1.57
CA PHE A 241 -11.58 18.36 2.40
C PHE A 241 -10.84 18.12 3.73
N GLN A 242 -9.75 18.84 4.01
CA GLN A 242 -8.89 18.66 5.19
C GLN A 242 -8.82 19.90 6.10
N ARG A 243 -9.83 20.77 6.04
CA ARG A 243 -9.86 22.03 6.82
C ARG A 243 -9.66 21.82 8.32
N ASP A 244 -10.27 20.77 8.88
CA ASP A 244 -10.16 20.48 10.31
C ASP A 244 -8.76 19.98 10.68
N VAL A 245 -8.12 19.18 9.82
CA VAL A 245 -6.72 18.76 9.98
C VAL A 245 -5.78 19.97 9.90
N ALA A 246 -5.93 20.82 8.89
CA ALA A 246 -5.12 22.03 8.74
C ALA A 246 -5.28 22.98 9.94
N ARG A 247 -6.52 23.15 10.43
CA ARG A 247 -6.80 23.93 11.64
C ARG A 247 -6.12 23.33 12.86
N HIS A 248 -6.28 22.03 13.08
CA HIS A 248 -5.66 21.37 14.22
C HIS A 248 -4.13 21.47 14.19
N LEU A 249 -3.50 21.33 13.02
CA LEU A 249 -2.06 21.53 12.85
C LEU A 249 -1.64 22.96 13.25
N ILE A 250 -2.37 24.00 12.82
CA ILE A 250 -2.13 25.40 13.22
C ILE A 250 -2.28 25.57 14.74
N ASP A 251 -3.38 25.06 15.31
CA ASP A 251 -3.64 25.13 16.75
C ASP A 251 -2.55 24.38 17.55
N SER A 252 -1.90 23.40 16.92
CA SER A 252 -0.77 22.62 17.46
C SER A 252 0.61 23.22 17.15
N GLY A 253 0.67 24.45 16.62
CA GLY A 253 1.93 25.17 16.40
C GLY A 253 2.57 24.97 15.04
N ALA A 254 1.84 24.51 14.03
CA ALA A 254 2.32 24.55 12.64
C ALA A 254 2.59 26.00 12.21
N ASP A 255 3.77 26.26 11.67
CA ASP A 255 4.15 27.57 11.13
C ASP A 255 3.71 27.69 9.65
N PRO A 256 2.73 28.54 9.34
CA PRO A 256 2.21 28.70 7.98
C PRO A 256 3.15 29.50 7.06
N GLU A 257 4.30 29.97 7.56
CA GLU A 257 5.31 30.73 6.81
C GLU A 257 6.56 29.91 6.42
N ILE A 258 6.67 28.66 6.90
CA ILE A 258 7.74 27.75 6.44
C ILE A 258 7.58 27.55 4.93
N LYS A 259 8.68 27.75 4.20
CA LYS A 259 8.71 27.60 2.75
C LYS A 259 9.23 26.24 2.35
N ASN A 260 8.55 25.61 1.41
CA ASN A 260 9.09 24.48 0.67
C ASN A 260 10.21 24.93 -0.28
N TRP A 261 10.83 23.99 -1.00
CA TRP A 261 11.95 24.30 -1.89
C TRP A 261 11.56 25.10 -3.14
N GLN A 262 10.27 25.23 -3.42
CA GLN A 262 9.75 26.12 -4.46
C GLN A 262 9.57 27.57 -3.95
N GLY A 263 9.86 27.82 -2.66
CA GLY A 263 9.70 29.13 -2.03
C GLY A 263 8.26 29.45 -1.62
N THR A 264 7.37 28.46 -1.68
CA THR A 264 5.94 28.58 -1.35
C THR A 264 5.71 28.16 0.10
N SER A 265 4.99 28.97 0.87
CA SER A 265 4.51 28.62 2.21
C SER A 265 3.02 28.24 2.19
N PRO A 266 2.50 27.51 3.20
CA PRO A 266 1.07 27.19 3.30
C PRO A 266 0.19 28.45 3.21
N HIS A 267 0.59 29.53 3.86
CA HIS A 267 -0.14 30.80 3.78
C HIS A 267 -0.21 31.34 2.35
N THR A 268 0.90 31.32 1.61
CA THR A 268 0.91 31.78 0.20
C THR A 268 0.12 30.87 -0.74
N MET A 269 0.03 29.55 -0.48
CA MET A 269 -0.83 28.64 -1.24
C MET A 269 -2.30 29.04 -1.13
N VAL A 270 -2.78 29.27 0.09
CA VAL A 270 -4.18 29.68 0.32
C VAL A 270 -4.48 31.02 -0.36
N GLN A 271 -3.57 31.98 -0.29
CA GLN A 271 -3.74 33.27 -0.99
C GLN A 271 -3.85 33.09 -2.50
N GLN A 272 -2.97 32.28 -3.11
CA GLN A 272 -3.00 32.00 -4.54
C GLN A 272 -4.28 31.28 -4.95
N ASP A 273 -4.75 30.30 -4.16
CA ASP A 273 -6.00 29.58 -4.43
C ASP A 273 -7.22 30.51 -4.40
N ILE A 274 -7.27 31.44 -3.44
CA ILE A 274 -8.33 32.47 -3.37
C ILE A 274 -8.27 33.39 -4.60
N ILE A 275 -7.09 33.87 -4.97
CA ILE A 275 -6.90 34.73 -6.15
C ILE A 275 -7.35 34.00 -7.42
N ASN A 276 -6.93 32.73 -7.58
CA ASN A 276 -7.29 31.90 -8.73
C ASN A 276 -8.80 31.65 -8.79
N PHE A 277 -9.45 31.40 -7.65
CA PHE A 277 -10.91 31.26 -7.58
C PHE A 277 -11.63 32.53 -8.04
N LEU A 278 -11.19 33.70 -7.58
CA LEU A 278 -11.77 34.99 -7.93
C LEU A 278 -11.49 35.44 -9.37
N SER A 279 -10.40 34.98 -9.99
CA SER A 279 -10.04 35.34 -11.37
C SER A 279 -10.74 34.51 -12.45
N HIS A 280 -11.41 33.42 -12.06
CA HIS A 280 -12.11 32.50 -12.98
C HIS A 280 -13.65 32.55 -12.83
N SER A 281 -14.18 33.44 -12.00
CA SER A 281 -15.61 33.76 -11.82
C SER A 281 -16.03 35.01 -12.59
#